data_AF-T1CW10-F1
#
_entry.id   AF-T1CW10-F1
#
_cell.length_a   1.000
_cell.length_b   1.000
_cell.length_c   1.000
_cell.angle_alpha   90.00
_cell.angle_beta   90.00
_cell.angle_gamma   90.00
#
_symmetry.space_group_name_H-M   'P 1'
#
loop_
_entity.id
_entity.type
_entity.pdbx_description
1 polymer ?
#
loop_
_entity_poly.entity_id
_entity_poly.type
_entity_poly.pdbx_seq_one_letter_code
_entity_poly.pdbx_strand_id
1 'polypeptide(L)'
;LYDVDGHRYLDLVGSWGANLLGNAPPAVVAAVRRAAAKGLTFGAPSPLEHELGERIRRAAPRLERLRFVNSGTEAVMSAVRAARGFTGRTKVLKFAGGYHGHSDGLLARAGSGVATHALPDSAGVPRAIVAETLVAPYNDPDRLGAVFERYGSALAAVLVEPVAGNMGVVPPRRGSSRRSRGWRAATARW
;
A
#
# COMPACT_ATOMS: atom_id res chain seq x y z
N LEU A 1 5.35 -5.89 -26.05
CA LEU A 1 3.89 -5.72 -26.26
C LEU A 1 3.63 -5.45 -27.72
N TYR A 2 2.41 -5.74 -28.17
CA TYR A 2 1.92 -5.31 -29.47
C TYR A 2 0.71 -4.41 -29.23
N ASP A 3 0.63 -3.26 -29.91
CA ASP A 3 -0.60 -2.48 -29.94
C ASP A 3 -1.60 -3.05 -30.96
N VAL A 4 -2.75 -2.40 -31.10
CA VAL A 4 -3.81 -2.81 -32.02
C VAL A 4 -3.44 -2.63 -33.50
N ASP A 5 -2.40 -1.83 -33.80
CA ASP A 5 -1.88 -1.59 -35.14
C ASP A 5 -0.70 -2.52 -35.48
N GLY A 6 -0.30 -3.38 -34.56
CA GLY A 6 0.77 -4.37 -34.74
C GLY A 6 2.18 -3.85 -34.45
N HIS A 7 2.35 -2.64 -33.93
CA HIS A 7 3.66 -2.15 -33.53
C HIS A 7 4.18 -2.89 -32.30
N ARG A 8 5.46 -3.24 -32.32
CA ARG A 8 6.11 -3.97 -31.24
C ARG A 8 6.89 -3.04 -30.31
N TYR A 9 6.61 -3.14 -29.02
CA TYR A 9 7.25 -2.36 -27.96
C TYR A 9 8.05 -3.24 -26.99
N LEU A 10 9.22 -2.76 -26.57
CA LEU A 10 9.87 -3.25 -25.36
C LEU A 10 9.05 -2.77 -24.15
N ASP A 11 8.55 -3.71 -23.36
CA ASP A 11 7.66 -3.42 -22.24
C ASP A 11 8.46 -3.16 -20.96
N LEU A 12 8.51 -1.89 -20.55
CA LEU A 12 9.11 -1.46 -19.28
C LEU A 12 8.05 -1.16 -18.20
N VAL A 13 6.76 -1.36 -18.52
CA VAL A 13 5.64 -1.15 -17.58
C VAL A 13 5.30 -2.46 -16.88
N GLY A 14 5.30 -3.58 -17.61
CA GLY A 14 5.12 -4.93 -17.05
C GLY A 14 3.81 -5.09 -16.28
N SER A 15 2.72 -4.50 -16.79
CA SER A 15 1.42 -4.45 -16.10
C SER A 15 1.55 -3.93 -14.65
N TRP A 16 2.26 -2.80 -14.48
CA TRP A 16 2.50 -2.15 -13.19
C TRP A 16 3.20 -3.06 -12.16
N GLY A 17 4.04 -3.99 -12.64
CA GLY A 17 4.84 -4.90 -11.82
C GLY A 17 4.30 -6.33 -11.70
N ALA A 18 3.06 -6.60 -12.14
CA ALA A 18 2.48 -7.95 -12.08
C ALA A 18 3.23 -8.95 -12.98
N ASN A 19 3.74 -8.50 -14.12
CA ASN A 19 4.39 -9.35 -15.12
C ASN A 19 5.90 -9.45 -14.90
N LEU A 20 6.33 -9.74 -13.67
CA LEU A 20 7.75 -9.87 -13.32
C LEU A 20 8.48 -10.95 -14.14
N LEU A 21 7.78 -12.03 -14.50
CA LEU A 21 8.30 -13.13 -15.32
C LEU A 21 8.14 -12.91 -16.83
N GLY A 22 7.74 -11.70 -17.24
CA GLY A 22 7.36 -11.37 -18.61
C GLY A 22 5.88 -11.66 -18.91
N ASN A 23 5.46 -11.28 -20.11
CA ASN A 23 4.08 -11.45 -20.57
C ASN A 23 3.81 -12.92 -20.97
N ALA A 24 2.69 -13.47 -20.49
CA ALA A 24 2.23 -14.84 -20.76
C ALA A 24 3.27 -15.97 -20.56
N PRO A 25 3.90 -16.11 -19.38
CA PRO A 25 4.86 -17.19 -19.13
C PRO A 25 4.19 -18.56 -19.32
N PRO A 26 4.75 -19.50 -20.13
CA PRO A 26 4.07 -20.74 -20.49
C PRO A 26 3.60 -21.58 -19.30
N ALA A 27 4.42 -21.67 -18.24
CA ALA A 27 4.07 -22.41 -17.04
C ALA A 27 2.88 -21.80 -16.27
N VAL A 28 2.81 -20.46 -16.22
CA VAL A 28 1.71 -19.73 -15.57
C VAL A 28 0.43 -19.89 -16.38
N VAL A 29 0.50 -19.71 -17.71
CA VAL A 29 -0.65 -19.90 -18.60
C VAL A 29 -1.20 -21.32 -18.49
N ALA A 30 -0.34 -22.34 -18.50
CA ALA A 30 -0.76 -23.73 -18.35
C ALA A 30 -1.44 -23.99 -16.99
N ALA A 31 -0.92 -23.40 -15.90
CA ALA A 31 -1.53 -23.51 -14.58
C ALA A 31 -2.92 -22.85 -14.52
N VAL A 32 -3.07 -21.65 -15.09
CA VAL A 32 -4.37 -20.96 -15.18
C VAL A 32 -5.38 -21.79 -15.98
N ARG A 33 -4.99 -22.33 -17.14
CA ARG A 33 -5.88 -23.17 -17.97
C ARG A 33 -6.36 -24.42 -17.22
N ARG A 34 -5.45 -25.09 -16.49
CA ARG A 34 -5.82 -26.25 -15.65
C ARG A 34 -6.74 -25.89 -14.50
N ALA A 35 -6.55 -24.73 -13.87
CA ALA A 35 -7.42 -24.26 -12.80
C ALA A 35 -8.81 -23.91 -13.33
N ALA A 36 -8.88 -23.14 -14.42
CA ALA A 36 -10.13 -22.70 -15.04
C ALA A 36 -11.02 -23.86 -15.50
N ALA A 37 -10.43 -24.97 -15.97
CA ALA A 37 -11.15 -26.19 -16.34
C ALA A 37 -11.92 -26.84 -15.17
N LYS A 38 -11.60 -26.51 -13.92
CA LYS A 38 -12.29 -27.01 -12.72
C LYS A 38 -13.39 -26.07 -12.21
N GLY A 39 -13.55 -24.90 -12.83
CA GLY A 39 -14.42 -23.81 -12.38
C GLY A 39 -13.66 -22.53 -12.06
N LEU A 40 -14.31 -21.38 -12.26
CA LEU A 40 -13.68 -20.05 -12.08
C LEU A 40 -13.84 -19.50 -10.66
N THR A 41 -14.91 -19.86 -9.96
CA THR A 41 -15.21 -19.41 -8.60
C THR A 41 -16.10 -20.44 -7.90
N PHE A 42 -15.93 -20.58 -6.59
CA PHE A 42 -16.63 -21.59 -5.79
C PHE A 42 -17.39 -21.02 -4.59
N GLY A 43 -17.12 -19.78 -4.18
CA GLY A 43 -17.73 -19.19 -2.97
C GLY A 43 -17.43 -19.96 -1.68
N ALA A 44 -16.44 -20.86 -1.70
CA ALA A 44 -16.07 -21.76 -0.61
C ALA A 44 -14.54 -21.91 -0.54
N PRO A 45 -13.98 -22.31 0.62
CA PRO A 45 -12.54 -22.47 0.78
C PRO A 45 -11.93 -23.49 -0.19
N SER A 46 -10.71 -23.21 -0.64
CA SER A 46 -9.91 -24.07 -1.51
C SER A 46 -8.56 -24.42 -0.87
N PRO A 47 -8.05 -25.66 -1.04
CA PRO A 47 -6.69 -26.01 -0.66
C PRO A 47 -5.62 -25.11 -1.29
N LEU A 48 -5.90 -24.53 -2.47
CA LEU A 48 -4.99 -23.62 -3.17
C LEU A 48 -4.76 -22.32 -2.39
N GLU A 49 -5.76 -21.84 -1.65
CA GLU A 49 -5.63 -20.66 -0.79
C GLU A 49 -4.65 -20.93 0.36
N HIS A 50 -4.75 -22.12 0.97
CA HIS A 50 -3.84 -22.55 2.02
C HIS A 50 -2.40 -22.69 1.49
N GLU A 51 -2.22 -23.36 0.35
CA GLU A 51 -0.90 -23.55 -0.27
C GLU A 51 -0.23 -22.21 -0.61
N LEU A 52 -0.98 -21.28 -1.22
CA LEU A 52 -0.48 -19.95 -1.54
C LEU A 52 -0.15 -19.16 -0.27
N GLY A 53 -1.03 -19.23 0.74
CA GLY A 53 -0.83 -18.56 2.03
C GLY A 53 0.47 -19.01 2.70
N GLU A 54 0.73 -20.31 2.74
CA GLU A 54 1.96 -20.87 3.30
C GLU A 54 3.21 -20.45 2.51
N ARG A 55 3.13 -20.36 1.17
CA ARG A 55 4.24 -19.83 0.35
C ARG A 55 4.54 -18.37 0.67
N ILE A 56 3.51 -17.54 0.80
CA ILE A 56 3.67 -16.12 1.16
C ILE A 56 4.27 -15.99 2.56
N ARG A 57 3.79 -16.76 3.52
CA ARG A 57 4.30 -16.76 4.89
C ARG A 57 5.79 -17.12 4.97
N ARG A 58 6.23 -18.09 4.16
CA ARG A 58 7.67 -18.42 4.03
C ARG A 58 8.49 -17.29 3.44
N ALA A 59 7.95 -16.57 2.45
CA ALA A 59 8.63 -15.43 1.82
C ALA A 59 8.63 -14.17 2.71
N ALA A 60 7.64 -14.03 3.60
CA ALA A 60 7.51 -12.92 4.55
C ALA A 60 7.35 -13.44 6.00
N PRO A 61 8.45 -13.85 6.66
CA PRO A 61 8.38 -14.58 7.95
C PRO A 61 7.73 -13.83 9.11
N ARG A 62 7.61 -12.50 9.02
CA ARG A 62 6.92 -11.66 10.02
C ARG A 62 5.40 -11.66 9.87
N LEU A 63 4.87 -12.20 8.78
CA LEU A 63 3.44 -12.29 8.53
C LEU A 63 2.88 -13.52 9.23
N GLU A 64 2.31 -13.38 10.42
CA GLU A 64 1.77 -14.52 11.17
C GLU A 64 0.44 -15.03 10.60
N ARG A 65 -0.40 -14.10 10.14
CA ARG A 65 -1.71 -14.37 9.52
C ARG A 65 -1.88 -13.47 8.31
N LEU A 66 -2.66 -13.93 7.34
CA LEU A 66 -2.98 -13.18 6.13
C LEU A 66 -4.44 -13.39 5.72
N ARG A 67 -4.95 -12.43 4.95
CA ARG A 67 -6.28 -12.48 4.33
C ARG A 67 -6.14 -12.06 2.88
N PHE A 68 -6.53 -12.93 1.96
CA PHE A 68 -6.60 -12.58 0.54
C PHE A 68 -7.76 -11.61 0.28
N VAL A 69 -7.58 -10.72 -0.67
CA VAL A 69 -8.59 -9.78 -1.18
C VAL A 69 -8.31 -9.58 -2.67
N ASN A 70 -9.16 -8.85 -3.37
CA ASN A 70 -9.13 -8.78 -4.84
C ASN A 70 -8.27 -7.62 -5.36
N SER A 71 -7.86 -6.69 -4.51
CA SER A 71 -7.04 -5.54 -4.92
C SER A 71 -6.17 -4.99 -3.80
N GLY A 72 -5.16 -4.20 -4.18
CA GLY A 72 -4.38 -3.41 -3.23
C GLY A 72 -5.23 -2.40 -2.44
N THR A 73 -6.25 -1.82 -3.08
CA THR A 73 -7.21 -0.91 -2.40
C THR A 73 -7.94 -1.63 -1.27
N GLU A 74 -8.51 -2.81 -1.52
CA GLU A 74 -9.20 -3.61 -0.50
C GLU A 74 -8.26 -4.05 0.62
N ALA A 75 -6.99 -4.35 0.28
CA ALA A 75 -5.99 -4.76 1.26
C ALA A 75 -5.69 -3.63 2.23
N VAL A 76 -5.46 -2.41 1.72
CA VAL A 76 -5.23 -1.23 2.55
C VAL A 76 -6.48 -0.86 3.35
N MET A 77 -7.67 -0.91 2.75
CA MET A 77 -8.93 -0.66 3.47
C MET A 77 -9.07 -1.60 4.67
N SER A 78 -8.79 -2.89 4.48
CA SER A 78 -8.84 -3.90 5.52
C SER A 78 -7.77 -3.67 6.59
N ALA A 79 -6.54 -3.35 6.18
CA ALA A 79 -5.43 -3.06 7.09
C ALA A 79 -5.69 -1.83 7.96
N VAL A 80 -6.19 -0.74 7.38
CA VAL A 80 -6.58 0.48 8.10
C VAL A 80 -7.69 0.18 9.10
N ARG A 81 -8.73 -0.57 8.68
CA ARG A 81 -9.83 -0.96 9.57
C ARG A 81 -9.34 -1.82 10.74
N ALA A 82 -8.47 -2.80 10.46
CA ALA A 82 -7.87 -3.65 11.49
C ALA A 82 -7.01 -2.84 12.47
N ALA A 83 -6.18 -1.92 11.98
CA ALA A 83 -5.34 -1.06 12.82
C ALA A 83 -6.17 -0.14 13.73
N ARG A 84 -7.23 0.47 13.19
CA ARG A 84 -8.17 1.29 13.98
C ARG A 84 -8.87 0.45 15.06
N GLY A 85 -9.37 -0.73 14.70
CA GLY A 85 -10.02 -1.65 15.63
C GLY A 85 -9.08 -2.14 16.74
N PHE A 86 -7.83 -2.45 16.40
CA PHE A 86 -6.83 -2.92 17.36
C PHE A 86 -6.37 -1.83 18.33
N THR A 87 -6.15 -0.61 17.84
CA THR A 87 -5.60 0.49 18.64
C THR A 87 -6.67 1.32 19.35
N GLY A 88 -7.94 1.26 18.92
CA GLY A 88 -9.00 2.17 19.37
C GLY A 88 -8.83 3.61 18.87
N ARG A 89 -7.90 3.86 17.95
CA ARG A 89 -7.55 5.18 17.43
C ARG A 89 -8.12 5.40 16.03
N THR A 90 -8.31 6.65 15.63
CA THR A 90 -9.01 6.97 14.37
C THR A 90 -8.07 7.47 13.28
N LYS A 91 -7.01 8.21 13.62
CA LYS A 91 -6.14 8.86 12.64
C LYS A 91 -5.24 7.84 11.93
N VAL A 92 -5.02 8.04 10.64
CA VAL A 92 -3.95 7.38 9.90
C VAL A 92 -3.01 8.43 9.31
N LEU A 93 -1.74 8.09 9.18
CA LEU A 93 -0.75 8.93 8.49
C LEU A 93 -0.39 8.30 7.15
N LYS A 94 -0.40 9.08 6.07
CA LYS A 94 0.22 8.73 4.78
C LYS A 94 1.27 9.76 4.39
N PHE A 95 2.03 9.45 3.35
CA PHE A 95 3.02 10.37 2.79
C PHE A 95 2.51 10.99 1.48
N ALA A 96 2.85 12.26 1.26
CA ALA A 96 2.58 12.96 0.01
C ALA A 96 3.26 12.22 -1.16
N GLY A 97 2.55 12.11 -2.29
CA GLY A 97 2.97 11.33 -3.47
C GLY A 97 2.83 9.81 -3.33
N GLY A 98 2.56 9.29 -2.12
CA GLY A 98 2.23 7.88 -1.91
C GLY A 98 0.79 7.55 -2.31
N TYR A 99 0.62 6.38 -2.91
CA TYR A 99 -0.69 5.83 -3.32
C TYR A 99 -0.97 4.50 -2.63
N HIS A 100 -2.15 4.40 -2.04
CA HIS A 100 -2.58 3.25 -1.25
C HIS A 100 -4.02 2.83 -1.61
N GLY A 101 -4.38 2.98 -2.88
CA GLY A 101 -5.75 2.81 -3.36
C GLY A 101 -6.59 4.08 -3.19
N HIS A 102 -7.82 4.02 -3.70
CA HIS A 102 -8.73 5.17 -3.83
C HIS A 102 -9.89 5.11 -2.83
N SER A 103 -9.69 4.53 -1.65
CA SER A 103 -10.67 4.66 -0.56
C SER A 103 -10.76 6.11 -0.12
N ASP A 104 -11.97 6.63 0.13
CA ASP A 104 -12.24 8.05 0.42
C ASP A 104 -11.28 8.66 1.46
N GLY A 105 -11.01 7.94 2.55
CA GLY A 105 -10.09 8.42 3.59
C GLY A 105 -8.66 8.65 3.12
N LEU A 106 -8.21 8.00 2.04
CA LEU A 106 -6.85 8.11 1.52
C LEU A 106 -6.72 9.07 0.33
N LEU A 107 -7.84 9.54 -0.21
CA LEU A 107 -7.94 10.63 -1.20
C LEU A 107 -7.79 11.99 -0.49
N ALA A 108 -6.64 12.11 0.17
CA ALA A 108 -6.27 13.15 1.10
C ALA A 108 -4.98 13.81 0.62
N ARG A 109 -4.99 15.15 0.50
CA ARG A 109 -3.80 15.95 0.22
C ARG A 109 -3.39 16.77 1.43
N ALA A 110 -2.11 17.11 1.51
CA ALA A 110 -1.59 18.00 2.54
C ALA A 110 -2.30 19.37 2.48
N GLY A 111 -2.75 19.87 3.63
CA GLY A 111 -3.21 21.26 3.76
C GLY A 111 -2.03 22.23 3.72
N SER A 112 -2.33 23.53 3.61
CA SER A 112 -1.32 24.62 3.64
C SER A 112 -0.58 24.77 4.98
N GLY A 113 -0.98 24.03 6.01
CA GLY A 113 -0.34 24.00 7.32
C GLY A 113 0.51 22.74 7.53
N VAL A 114 1.46 22.84 8.47
CA VAL A 114 2.30 21.73 8.90
C VAL A 114 1.42 20.58 9.42
N ALA A 115 1.22 19.54 8.61
CA ALA A 115 0.43 18.36 8.97
C ALA A 115 -0.94 18.68 9.59
N THR A 116 -1.65 19.69 9.09
CA THR A 116 -3.03 19.98 9.50
C THR A 116 -4.03 19.15 8.69
N HIS A 117 -5.25 18.99 9.22
CA HIS A 117 -6.35 18.20 8.65
C HIS A 117 -6.32 18.17 7.12
N ALA A 118 -6.21 16.97 6.56
CA ALA A 118 -6.11 16.84 5.12
C ALA A 118 -7.32 17.44 4.42
N LEU A 119 -7.09 17.98 3.24
CA LEU A 119 -8.16 18.42 2.35
C LEU A 119 -8.51 17.26 1.42
N PRO A 120 -9.79 17.11 1.04
CA PRO A 120 -10.17 16.19 -0.01
C PRO A 120 -9.38 16.47 -1.29
N ASP A 121 -8.88 15.41 -1.91
CA ASP A 121 -8.17 15.46 -3.19
C ASP A 121 -9.10 15.16 -4.39
N SER A 122 -10.35 14.78 -4.10
CA SER A 122 -11.41 14.57 -5.09
C SER A 122 -12.71 15.22 -4.62
N ALA A 123 -13.47 15.80 -5.54
CA ALA A 123 -14.68 16.56 -5.24
C ALA A 123 -15.79 15.71 -4.60
N GLY A 124 -15.82 14.40 -4.86
CA GLY A 124 -16.82 13.48 -4.31
C GLY A 124 -16.56 13.06 -2.87
N VAL A 125 -15.45 13.46 -2.26
CA VAL A 125 -15.01 12.96 -0.96
C VAL A 125 -15.38 13.94 0.17
N PRO A 126 -16.22 13.53 1.15
CA PRO A 126 -16.57 14.37 2.29
C PRO A 126 -15.36 14.73 3.15
N ARG A 127 -15.28 16.01 3.57
CA ARG A 127 -14.22 16.52 4.48
C ARG A 127 -14.13 15.73 5.77
N ALA A 128 -15.28 15.28 6.31
CA ALA A 128 -15.33 14.51 7.55
C ALA A 128 -14.56 13.19 7.46
N ILE A 129 -14.54 12.54 6.29
CA ILE A 129 -13.82 11.27 6.10
C ILE A 129 -12.31 11.52 6.03
N VAL A 130 -11.89 12.56 5.30
CA VAL A 130 -10.49 12.90 5.09
C VAL A 130 -9.85 13.54 6.33
N ALA A 131 -10.65 14.11 7.24
CA ALA A 131 -10.18 14.65 8.52
C ALA A 131 -9.46 13.61 9.41
N GLU A 132 -9.73 12.31 9.18
CA GLU A 132 -9.07 11.18 9.84
C GLU A 132 -7.75 10.76 9.20
N THR A 133 -7.28 11.49 8.20
CA THR A 133 -6.00 11.23 7.52
C THR A 133 -5.08 12.43 7.63
N LEU A 134 -3.87 12.14 8.09
CA LEU A 134 -2.75 13.08 8.13
C LEU A 134 -1.84 12.81 6.93
N VAL A 135 -1.25 13.86 6.39
CA VAL A 135 -0.32 13.78 5.26
C VAL A 135 0.99 14.46 5.66
N ALA A 136 2.09 13.72 5.61
CA ALA A 136 3.44 14.24 5.80
C ALA A 136 4.25 14.18 4.49
N PRO A 137 5.27 15.04 4.30
CA PRO A 137 6.20 14.88 3.18
C PRO A 137 6.98 13.57 3.30
N TYR A 138 7.13 12.84 2.19
CA TYR A 138 8.03 11.69 2.12
C TYR A 138 9.48 12.15 2.33
N ASN A 139 10.33 11.33 2.95
CA ASN A 139 11.75 11.65 3.22
C ASN A 139 12.01 12.90 4.10
N ASP A 140 11.05 13.33 4.91
CA ASP A 140 11.19 14.44 5.87
C ASP A 140 11.00 13.96 7.33
N PRO A 141 12.08 13.56 8.02
CA PRO A 141 11.99 13.04 9.39
C PRO A 141 11.59 14.09 10.42
N ASP A 142 11.87 15.37 10.18
CA ASP A 142 11.55 16.45 11.12
C ASP A 142 10.05 16.72 11.10
N ARG A 143 9.44 16.80 9.91
CA ARG A 143 7.98 16.90 9.76
C ARG A 143 7.27 15.66 10.29
N LEU A 144 7.84 14.48 10.07
CA LEU A 144 7.32 13.23 10.64
C LEU A 144 7.33 13.30 12.18
N GLY A 145 8.44 13.74 12.78
CA GLY A 145 8.55 13.94 14.23
C GLY A 145 7.46 14.85 14.78
N ALA A 146 7.23 16.01 14.15
CA ALA A 146 6.18 16.94 14.55
C ALA A 146 4.77 16.33 14.48
N VAL A 147 4.50 15.45 13.49
CA VAL A 147 3.21 14.73 13.42
C VAL A 147 3.04 13.80 14.61
N PHE A 148 4.08 13.04 14.97
CA PHE A 148 4.01 12.11 16.10
C PHE A 148 3.89 12.84 17.44
N GLU A 149 4.62 13.94 17.64
CA GLU A 149 4.51 14.77 18.85
C GLU A 149 3.08 15.28 19.03
N ARG A 150 2.41 15.69 17.94
CA ARG A 150 1.08 16.28 18.01
C ARG A 150 -0.08 15.27 17.98
N TYR A 151 0.06 14.18 17.23
CA TYR A 151 -1.03 13.26 16.92
C TYR A 151 -0.73 11.79 17.25
N GLY A 152 0.44 11.47 17.80
CA GLY A 152 0.88 10.10 18.05
C GLY A 152 -0.10 9.26 18.88
N SER A 153 -0.72 9.86 19.89
CA SER A 153 -1.74 9.19 20.73
C SER A 153 -3.05 8.87 19.99
N ALA A 154 -3.32 9.56 18.87
CA ALA A 154 -4.50 9.38 18.03
C ALA A 154 -4.22 8.57 16.75
N LEU A 155 -2.96 8.18 16.48
CA LEU A 155 -2.56 7.44 15.28
C LEU A 155 -2.76 5.94 15.45
N ALA A 156 -3.61 5.37 14.59
CA ALA A 156 -3.83 3.93 14.46
C ALA A 156 -2.77 3.26 13.59
N ALA A 157 -2.32 3.92 12.52
CA ALA A 157 -1.37 3.36 11.56
C ALA A 157 -0.61 4.44 10.80
N VAL A 158 0.57 4.05 10.29
CA VAL A 158 1.33 4.79 9.29
C VAL A 158 1.39 3.97 8.01
N LEU A 159 0.88 4.52 6.92
CA LEU A 159 0.87 3.95 5.59
C LEU A 159 2.06 4.50 4.81
N VAL A 160 2.91 3.60 4.30
CA VAL A 160 4.17 3.98 3.66
C VAL A 160 4.55 3.03 2.55
N GLU A 161 4.95 3.59 1.41
CA GLU A 161 5.69 2.85 0.38
C GLU A 161 7.18 2.81 0.78
N PRO A 162 7.77 1.63 1.05
CA PRO A 162 9.16 1.54 1.49
C PRO A 162 10.16 2.12 0.48
N VAL A 163 9.81 2.02 -0.80
CA VAL A 163 10.36 2.79 -1.92
C VAL A 163 9.14 3.33 -2.64
N ALA A 164 8.98 4.65 -2.72
CA ALA A 164 7.84 5.21 -3.42
C ALA A 164 7.96 4.89 -4.92
N GLY A 165 6.87 4.40 -5.52
CA GLY A 165 6.77 4.12 -6.95
C GLY A 165 5.74 4.99 -7.67
N ASN A 166 4.76 5.52 -6.95
CA ASN A 166 3.62 6.25 -7.52
C ASN A 166 3.88 7.75 -7.76
N MET A 167 5.04 8.25 -7.36
CA MET A 167 5.53 9.61 -7.67
C MET A 167 6.89 9.56 -8.40
N GLY A 168 7.05 8.54 -9.24
CA GLY A 168 8.35 8.07 -9.70
C GLY A 168 9.03 7.19 -8.66
N VAL A 169 10.19 6.61 -9.03
CA VAL A 169 10.98 5.76 -8.13
C VAL A 169 11.80 6.65 -7.20
N VAL A 170 11.32 6.81 -5.95
CA VAL A 170 11.99 7.62 -4.92
C VAL A 170 12.40 6.72 -3.76
N PRO A 171 13.69 6.32 -3.69
CA PRO A 171 14.19 5.57 -2.55
C PRO A 171 14.12 6.37 -1.25
N PRO A 172 14.02 5.71 -0.08
CA PRO A 172 14.11 6.38 1.20
C PRO A 172 15.52 6.96 1.34
N ARG A 173 15.62 8.19 1.85
CA ARG A 173 16.92 8.83 2.11
C ARG A 173 17.71 7.97 3.09
N ARG A 174 18.93 7.58 2.70
CA ARG A 174 19.89 6.95 3.61
C ARG A 174 20.32 8.00 4.61
N GLY A 175 20.07 7.73 5.87
CA GLY A 175 20.38 8.66 6.92
C GLY A 175 21.88 8.85 7.16
N SER A 176 22.39 10.09 7.10
CA SER A 176 23.77 10.45 7.46
C SER A 176 23.97 10.64 8.98
N SER A 177 22.90 10.72 9.77
CA SER A 177 22.92 10.96 11.23
C SER A 177 22.16 9.91 12.04
N ARG A 178 22.44 9.81 13.34
CA ARG A 178 21.80 8.85 14.28
C ARG A 178 20.26 9.02 14.36
N ARG A 179 19.72 10.22 14.07
CA ARG A 179 18.27 10.50 13.92
C ARG A 179 17.68 9.98 12.61
N SER A 180 18.47 9.96 11.55
CA SER A 180 18.05 9.48 10.22
C SER A 180 18.11 7.95 10.04
N ARG A 181 18.58 7.21 11.06
CA ARG A 181 18.16 5.81 11.29
C ARG A 181 16.65 5.70 11.63
N GLY A 182 16.00 6.84 11.85
CA GLY A 182 14.60 7.03 12.19
C GLY A 182 13.60 6.51 11.17
N TRP A 183 13.91 6.39 9.88
CA TRP A 183 12.93 5.79 8.96
C TRP A 183 12.71 4.29 9.20
N ARG A 184 13.78 3.54 9.56
CA ARG A 184 13.66 2.13 10.00
C ARG A 184 13.30 2.02 11.48
N ALA A 185 13.73 2.97 12.32
CA ALA A 185 13.48 2.94 13.75
C ALA A 185 12.09 3.48 14.16
N ALA A 186 11.51 4.43 13.43
CA ALA A 186 10.16 4.93 13.66
C ALA A 186 9.09 3.95 13.16
N THR A 187 9.42 3.07 12.21
CA THR A 187 8.57 1.92 11.82
C THR A 187 8.87 0.64 12.61
N ALA A 188 9.88 0.64 13.50
CA ALA A 188 10.28 -0.53 14.31
C ALA A 188 10.19 -0.30 15.82
N ARG A 189 10.01 0.94 16.28
CA ARG A 189 9.76 1.31 17.69
C ARG A 189 8.29 1.62 17.97
N TRP A 190 7.45 1.52 16.96
CA TRP A 190 5.99 1.65 17.01
C TRP A 190 5.38 0.51 16.21
#